data_AF-C0NK74-F1
#
_entry.id   AF-C0NK74-F1
#
_cell.length_a   1.000
_cell.length_b   1.000
_cell.length_c   1.000
_cell.angle_alpha   90.00
_cell.angle_beta   90.00
_cell.angle_gamma   90.00
#
_symmetry.space_group_name_H-M   'P 1'
#
loop_
_entity.id
_entity.type
_entity.pdbx_description
1 polymer ?
#
loop_
_entity_poly.entity_id
_entity_poly.type
_entity_poly.pdbx_seq_one_letter_code
_entity_poly.pdbx_strand_id
1 'polypeptide(L)'
;MSEIPEPIPPELPTEHTMEARIRWEMENAKYNNDYNIYRDKLEGVSKIRQEIFRTVAFSELEVATSGNDYMDVKDILIALKKRLSPRTADHQYEVWRKYQSLRKVPKQNLDQWLDAWILIETEIKHSGMDGSFDIWEDFFYANVPIDNPYATVRKREVEIGGKENFSFADVVNDFRSEYRKKGYSKPGLLVSNLATLNGRQAGQPRSRTCVCGAKHPWVKCYYLNPSQKPEGWKENEQRRKKVDEALKNEDIKKKIDAALTKVAASNTEMVDQALGGMVLLKGKGEPTDHSIDHFIDIQYLGQSSDFIQFRQRAINVHCQ
;
A
#
# COMPACT_ATOMS: atom_id res chain seq x y z
N MET A 1 -1.34 37.95 13.18
CA MET A 1 -2.80 38.06 12.98
C MET A 1 -3.02 38.46 11.56
N SER A 2 -4.04 37.89 10.93
CA SER A 2 -4.24 37.88 9.49
C SER A 2 -4.01 39.28 8.96
N GLU A 3 -3.13 39.45 7.96
CA GLU A 3 -2.85 40.73 7.27
C GLU A 3 -4.08 41.24 6.47
N ILE A 4 -5.30 40.92 6.91
CA ILE A 4 -6.53 41.41 6.32
C ILE A 4 -6.67 42.86 6.81
N PRO A 5 -6.55 43.86 5.92
CA PRO A 5 -6.60 45.25 6.31
C PRO A 5 -8.00 45.56 6.86
N GLU A 6 -8.04 46.14 8.05
CA GLU A 6 -9.27 46.64 8.64
C GLU A 6 -9.75 47.86 7.84
N PRO A 7 -11.03 47.89 7.39
CA PRO A 7 -11.58 49.05 6.74
C PRO A 7 -11.50 50.29 7.63
N ILE A 8 -11.21 51.45 7.04
CA ILE A 8 -11.09 52.71 7.76
C ILE A 8 -12.44 53.44 7.69
N PRO A 9 -13.01 53.87 8.83
CA PRO A 9 -14.27 54.62 8.85
C PRO A 9 -14.08 56.01 8.20
N PRO A 10 -15.10 56.52 7.47
CA PRO A 10 -15.03 57.85 6.89
C PRO A 10 -15.07 58.94 7.98
N GLU A 11 -14.33 60.02 7.76
CA GLU A 11 -14.30 61.17 8.65
C GLU A 11 -15.66 61.90 8.65
N LEU A 12 -16.08 62.39 9.81
CA LEU A 12 -17.32 63.14 9.94
C LEU A 12 -17.24 64.44 9.12
N PRO A 13 -18.33 64.86 8.44
CA PRO A 13 -18.36 66.12 7.70
C PRO A 13 -18.05 67.31 8.61
N THR A 14 -17.02 68.08 8.25
CA THR A 14 -16.73 69.38 8.88
C THR A 14 -17.65 70.49 8.34
N GLU A 15 -18.10 70.34 7.09
CA GLU A 15 -19.01 71.28 6.43
C GLU A 15 -20.46 70.91 6.72
N HIS A 16 -21.25 71.86 7.21
CA HIS A 16 -22.69 71.69 7.46
C HIS A 16 -23.52 71.90 6.19
N THR A 17 -23.10 71.30 5.07
CA THR A 17 -23.82 71.33 3.78
C THR A 17 -24.57 70.02 3.57
N MET A 18 -25.67 70.08 2.80
CA MET A 18 -26.46 68.90 2.46
C MET A 18 -25.63 67.90 1.63
N GLU A 19 -24.79 68.43 0.74
CA GLU A 19 -23.91 67.67 -0.13
C GLU A 19 -22.83 66.91 0.65
N ALA A 20 -22.21 67.54 1.65
CA ALA A 20 -21.22 66.88 2.50
C ALA A 20 -21.84 65.75 3.32
N ARG A 21 -23.07 65.95 3.82
CA ARG A 21 -23.83 64.89 4.52
C ARG A 21 -24.14 63.72 3.59
N ILE A 22 -24.68 63.97 2.40
CA ILE A 22 -25.01 62.91 1.43
C ILE A 22 -23.75 62.12 1.03
N ARG A 23 -22.63 62.81 0.79
CA ARG A 23 -21.34 62.17 0.50
C ARG A 23 -20.91 61.23 1.61
N TRP A 24 -20.91 61.71 2.85
CA TRP A 24 -20.55 60.91 4.01
C TRP A 24 -21.49 59.73 4.21
N GLU A 25 -22.80 59.90 4.00
CA GLU A 25 -23.77 58.80 4.08
C GLU A 25 -23.44 57.68 3.07
N MET A 26 -23.07 58.04 1.82
CA MET A 26 -22.65 57.07 0.81
C MET A 26 -21.33 56.38 1.18
N GLU A 27 -20.34 57.12 1.66
CA GLU A 27 -19.05 56.58 2.10
C GLU A 27 -19.21 55.66 3.32
N ASN A 28 -20.06 56.04 4.26
CA ASN A 28 -20.35 55.25 5.46
C ASN A 28 -21.12 53.97 5.11
N ALA A 29 -22.04 54.01 4.14
CA ALA A 29 -22.69 52.82 3.62
C ALA A 29 -21.69 51.85 2.98
N LYS A 30 -20.74 52.37 2.19
CA LYS A 30 -19.65 51.57 1.61
C LYS A 30 -18.76 50.97 2.70
N TYR A 31 -18.35 51.77 3.69
CA TYR A 31 -17.57 51.31 4.84
C TYR A 31 -18.26 50.17 5.59
N ASN A 32 -19.56 50.31 5.88
CA ASN A 32 -20.33 49.26 6.58
C ASN A 32 -20.34 47.95 5.78
N ASN A 33 -20.48 48.02 4.45
CA ASN A 33 -20.39 46.83 3.60
C ASN A 33 -18.98 46.21 3.61
N ASP A 34 -17.93 47.04 3.48
CA ASP A 34 -16.54 46.58 3.52
C ASP A 34 -16.19 45.96 4.89
N TYR A 35 -16.72 46.52 5.98
CA TYR A 35 -16.57 46.01 7.34
C TYR A 35 -17.26 44.66 7.54
N ASN A 36 -18.44 44.45 6.95
CA ASN A 36 -19.10 43.14 6.95
C ASN A 36 -18.25 42.09 6.21
N ILE A 37 -17.71 42.43 5.03
CA ILE A 37 -16.82 41.54 4.29
C ILE A 37 -15.56 41.22 5.09
N TYR A 38 -14.98 42.21 5.78
CA TYR A 38 -13.85 42.02 6.68
C TYR A 38 -14.18 41.04 7.81
N ARG A 39 -15.34 41.20 8.44
CA ARG A 39 -15.84 40.32 9.50
C ARG A 39 -15.99 38.87 9.04
N ASP A 40 -16.56 38.66 7.86
CA ASP A 40 -16.72 37.33 7.25
C ASP A 40 -15.36 36.67 6.98
N LYS A 41 -14.39 37.43 6.49
CA LYS A 41 -13.02 36.92 6.27
C LYS A 41 -12.37 36.50 7.58
N LEU A 42 -12.50 37.30 8.64
CA LEU A 42 -11.98 36.93 9.97
C LEU A 42 -12.64 35.66 10.51
N GLU A 43 -13.95 35.50 10.31
CA GLU A 43 -14.65 34.28 10.69
C GLU A 43 -14.11 33.07 9.91
N GLY A 44 -13.91 33.21 8.61
CA GLY A 44 -13.30 32.17 7.76
C GLY A 44 -11.91 31.75 8.25
N VAL A 45 -11.03 32.71 8.54
CA VAL A 45 -9.69 32.43 9.09
C VAL A 45 -9.78 31.73 10.45
N SER A 46 -10.72 32.15 11.31
CA SER A 46 -10.96 31.50 12.60
C SER A 46 -11.40 30.04 12.44
N LYS A 47 -12.27 29.74 11.47
CA LYS A 47 -12.68 28.36 11.15
C LYS A 47 -11.51 27.50 10.68
N ILE A 48 -10.67 28.03 9.79
CA ILE A 48 -9.46 27.33 9.34
C ILE A 48 -8.55 27.05 10.53
N ARG A 49 -8.36 28.04 11.40
CA ARG A 49 -7.58 27.87 12.63
C ARG A 49 -8.11 26.73 13.48
N GLN A 50 -9.41 26.72 13.77
CA GLN A 50 -10.03 25.65 14.56
C GLN A 50 -9.82 24.29 13.92
N GLU A 51 -9.97 24.16 12.60
CA GLU A 51 -9.78 22.87 11.93
C GLU A 51 -8.33 22.40 11.99
N ILE A 52 -7.35 23.30 11.87
CA ILE A 52 -5.92 22.97 12.08
C ILE A 52 -5.72 22.40 13.50
N PHE A 53 -6.23 23.09 14.52
CA PHE A 53 -6.07 22.65 15.91
C PHE A 53 -6.82 21.35 16.22
N ARG A 54 -7.89 21.05 15.48
CA ARG A 54 -8.67 19.82 15.61
C ARG A 54 -8.03 18.61 14.92
N THR A 55 -7.33 18.83 13.80
CA THR A 55 -6.84 17.76 12.92
C THR A 55 -5.38 17.42 13.11
N VAL A 56 -4.56 18.38 13.54
CA VAL A 56 -3.14 18.15 13.80
C VAL A 56 -2.97 17.66 15.24
N ALA A 57 -2.12 16.65 15.43
CA ALA A 57 -1.80 16.14 16.76
C ALA A 57 -1.25 17.27 17.67
N PHE A 58 -1.71 17.31 18.92
CA PHE A 58 -1.36 18.36 19.87
C PHE A 58 0.16 18.52 20.05
N SER A 59 0.90 17.42 20.12
CA SER A 59 2.37 17.42 20.22
C SER A 59 3.05 18.08 19.02
N GLU A 60 2.49 17.96 17.81
CA GLU A 60 3.04 18.60 16.62
C GLU A 60 2.71 20.09 16.58
N LEU A 61 1.51 20.47 17.05
CA LEU A 61 1.10 21.86 17.19
C LEU A 61 1.97 22.59 18.21
N GLU A 62 2.14 22.04 19.41
CA GLU A 62 2.91 22.67 20.50
C GLU A 62 4.32 23.05 20.05
N VAL A 63 4.99 22.15 19.32
CA VAL A 63 6.35 22.42 18.85
C VAL A 63 6.34 23.32 17.60
N ALA A 64 5.36 23.20 16.70
CA ALA A 64 5.24 24.10 15.54
C ALA A 64 4.95 25.55 15.96
N THR A 65 4.16 25.75 17.01
CA THR A 65 3.83 27.07 17.56
C THR A 65 4.83 27.54 18.61
N SER A 66 5.73 26.68 19.08
CA SER A 66 6.59 26.94 20.24
C SER A 66 5.79 27.40 21.47
N GLY A 67 4.57 26.86 21.63
CA GLY A 67 3.61 27.26 22.67
C GLY A 67 2.95 28.62 22.45
N ASN A 68 3.16 29.30 21.32
CA ASN A 68 2.55 30.60 21.04
C ASN A 68 1.15 30.45 20.41
N ASP A 69 0.13 30.55 21.26
CA ASP A 69 -1.28 30.52 20.87
C ASP A 69 -1.80 31.79 20.16
N TYR A 70 -0.95 32.76 19.85
CA TYR A 70 -1.35 33.97 19.09
C TYR A 70 -0.80 34.00 17.66
N MET A 71 -0.20 32.91 17.19
CA MET A 71 0.34 32.82 15.84
C MET A 71 -0.73 32.92 14.75
N ASP A 72 -0.34 33.52 13.64
CA ASP A 72 -1.17 33.59 12.43
C ASP A 72 -1.42 32.20 11.84
N VAL A 73 -2.58 31.99 11.22
CA VAL A 73 -2.88 30.74 10.49
C VAL A 73 -1.84 30.47 9.40
N LYS A 74 -1.41 31.50 8.67
CA LYS A 74 -0.38 31.38 7.64
C LYS A 74 0.95 30.90 8.25
N ASP A 75 1.35 31.47 9.38
CA ASP A 75 2.60 31.10 10.05
C ASP A 75 2.53 29.69 10.64
N ILE A 76 1.40 29.32 11.22
CA ILE A 76 1.14 27.95 11.70
C ILE A 76 1.28 26.96 10.54
N LEU A 77 0.66 27.23 9.39
CA LEU A 77 0.75 26.36 8.22
C LEU A 77 2.17 26.27 7.66
N ILE A 78 2.93 27.37 7.63
CA ILE A 78 4.34 27.35 7.21
C ILE A 78 5.19 26.53 8.18
N ALA A 79 5.00 26.69 9.49
CA ALA A 79 5.72 25.94 10.51
C ALA A 79 5.41 24.44 10.46
N LEU A 80 4.12 24.09 10.37
CA LEU A 80 3.67 22.71 10.19
C LEU A 80 4.23 22.12 8.90
N LYS A 81 4.17 22.85 7.78
CA LYS A 81 4.76 22.41 6.52
C LYS A 81 6.26 22.15 6.68
N LYS A 82 7.02 23.06 7.28
CA LYS A 82 8.47 22.90 7.45
C LYS A 82 8.83 21.68 8.31
N ARG A 83 7.98 21.34 9.28
CA ARG A 83 8.22 20.27 10.26
C ARG A 83 7.74 18.90 9.76
N LEU A 84 6.51 18.85 9.25
CA LEU A 84 5.79 17.62 8.91
C LEU A 84 5.88 17.26 7.44
N SER A 85 6.24 18.20 6.55
CA SER A 85 6.53 17.79 5.17
C SER A 85 7.70 16.82 5.21
N PRO A 86 7.58 15.64 4.59
CA PRO A 86 8.71 14.74 4.44
C PRO A 86 9.89 15.55 3.90
N ARG A 87 11.08 15.38 4.49
CA ARG A 87 12.27 15.99 3.91
C ARG A 87 12.35 15.48 2.48
N THR A 88 12.89 16.29 1.55
CA THR A 88 13.07 15.85 0.15
C THR A 88 13.72 14.45 0.08
N ALA A 89 14.66 14.20 0.99
CA ALA A 89 15.28 12.91 1.26
C ALA A 89 14.30 11.76 1.56
N ASP A 90 13.38 11.98 2.50
CA ASP A 90 12.43 10.98 2.97
C ASP A 90 11.39 10.71 1.90
N HIS A 91 10.92 11.76 1.21
CA HIS A 91 10.02 11.60 0.07
C HIS A 91 10.65 10.79 -1.06
N GLN A 92 11.91 11.09 -1.42
CA GLN A 92 12.66 10.32 -2.42
C GLN A 92 12.85 8.87 -1.99
N TYR A 93 13.15 8.63 -0.70
CA TYR A 93 13.27 7.28 -0.16
C TYR A 93 11.93 6.51 -0.21
N GLU A 94 10.81 7.15 0.11
CA GLU A 94 9.48 6.54 0.01
C GLU A 94 9.14 6.15 -1.43
N VAL A 95 9.38 7.05 -2.39
CA VAL A 95 9.16 6.77 -3.82
C VAL A 95 10.10 5.65 -4.30
N TRP A 96 11.38 5.68 -3.93
CA TRP A 96 12.32 4.60 -4.22
C TRP A 96 11.84 3.27 -3.65
N ARG A 97 11.36 3.25 -2.40
CA ARG A 97 10.86 2.05 -1.73
C ARG A 97 9.62 1.49 -2.43
N LYS A 98 8.66 2.35 -2.79
CA LYS A 98 7.48 1.97 -3.57
C LYS A 98 7.91 1.38 -4.92
N TYR A 99 8.82 2.04 -5.64
CA TYR A 99 9.32 1.57 -6.92
C TYR A 99 9.99 0.19 -6.82
N GLN A 100 10.87 -0.04 -5.82
CA GLN A 100 11.48 -1.36 -5.61
C GLN A 100 10.47 -2.46 -5.28
N SER A 101 9.33 -2.10 -4.66
CA SER A 101 8.26 -3.06 -4.40
C SER A 101 7.53 -3.47 -5.69
N LEU A 102 7.39 -2.54 -6.65
CA LEU A 102 6.72 -2.78 -7.94
C LEU A 102 7.53 -3.71 -8.84
N ARG A 103 8.86 -3.65 -8.79
CA ARG A 103 9.73 -4.57 -9.55
C ARG A 103 9.54 -6.05 -9.19
N LYS A 104 8.91 -6.33 -8.05
CA LYS A 104 8.59 -7.70 -7.62
C LYS A 104 7.20 -8.07 -8.14
N VAL A 105 7.11 -9.26 -8.73
CA VAL A 105 5.85 -9.83 -9.22
C VAL A 105 4.80 -9.84 -8.08
N PRO A 106 3.58 -9.32 -8.34
CA PRO A 106 2.57 -9.21 -7.30
C PRO A 106 2.09 -10.61 -6.88
N LYS A 107 2.00 -10.84 -5.57
CA LYS A 107 1.43 -12.07 -5.03
C LYS A 107 -0.10 -12.11 -5.16
N GLN A 108 -0.73 -10.94 -5.08
CA GLN A 108 -2.18 -10.72 -5.09
C GLN A 108 -2.48 -9.38 -5.78
N ASN A 109 -3.73 -9.21 -6.24
CA ASN A 109 -4.29 -7.97 -6.80
C ASN A 109 -3.44 -7.33 -7.92
N LEU A 110 -3.37 -8.01 -9.07
CA LEU A 110 -2.68 -7.48 -10.25
C LEU A 110 -3.17 -6.08 -10.63
N ASP A 111 -4.47 -5.81 -10.55
CA ASP A 111 -5.02 -4.50 -10.92
C ASP A 111 -4.44 -3.34 -10.10
N GLN A 112 -4.36 -3.52 -8.76
CA GLN A 112 -3.77 -2.53 -7.85
C GLN A 112 -2.27 -2.35 -8.10
N TRP A 113 -1.56 -3.44 -8.41
CA TRP A 113 -0.15 -3.38 -8.77
C TRP A 113 0.07 -2.61 -10.07
N LEU A 114 -0.80 -2.78 -11.07
CA LEU A 114 -0.78 -2.03 -12.33
C LEU A 114 -1.16 -0.54 -12.11
N ASP A 115 -2.14 -0.24 -11.27
CA ASP A 115 -2.45 1.16 -10.90
C ASP A 115 -1.25 1.84 -10.22
N ALA A 116 -0.54 1.11 -9.36
CA ALA A 116 0.64 1.61 -8.70
C ALA A 116 1.82 1.84 -9.67
N TRP A 117 1.95 1.05 -10.75
CA TRP A 117 2.88 1.37 -11.84
C TRP A 117 2.53 2.69 -12.54
N ILE A 118 1.25 2.94 -12.83
CA ILE A 118 0.85 4.21 -13.46
C ILE A 118 1.16 5.38 -12.52
N LEU A 119 0.85 5.23 -11.23
CA LEU A 119 1.08 6.28 -10.24
C LEU A 119 2.58 6.56 -10.02
N ILE A 120 3.43 5.53 -9.98
CA ILE A 120 4.86 5.73 -9.64
C ILE A 120 5.59 6.59 -10.68
N GLU A 121 5.18 6.55 -11.96
CA GLU A 121 5.74 7.42 -12.98
C GLU A 121 5.56 8.90 -12.59
N THR A 122 4.37 9.27 -12.14
CA THR A 122 4.10 10.62 -11.67
C THR A 122 4.84 10.93 -10.37
N GLU A 123 4.93 10.00 -9.43
CA GLU A 123 5.65 10.23 -8.15
C GLU A 123 7.16 10.45 -8.38
N ILE A 124 7.77 9.74 -9.32
CA ILE A 124 9.18 9.92 -9.70
C ILE A 124 9.42 11.33 -10.27
N LYS A 125 8.54 11.80 -11.16
CA LYS A 125 8.63 13.16 -11.73
C LYS A 125 8.48 14.24 -10.65
N HIS A 126 7.52 14.10 -9.74
CA HIS A 126 7.30 15.08 -8.67
C HIS A 126 8.39 15.08 -7.59
N SER A 127 9.07 13.95 -7.38
CA SER A 127 10.15 13.82 -6.39
C SER A 127 11.52 14.31 -6.90
N GLY A 128 11.60 14.76 -8.16
CA GLY A 128 12.85 15.22 -8.77
C GLY A 128 13.86 14.09 -9.04
N MET A 129 13.41 12.84 -9.06
CA MET A 129 14.23 11.66 -9.36
C MET A 129 14.12 11.22 -10.82
N ASP A 130 13.72 12.14 -11.70
CA ASP A 130 13.56 11.85 -13.12
C ASP A 130 14.87 11.33 -13.74
N GLY A 131 14.77 10.34 -14.62
CA GLY A 131 15.91 9.65 -15.22
C GLY A 131 16.69 8.70 -14.29
N SER A 132 16.38 8.64 -12.98
CA SER A 132 17.09 7.74 -12.06
C SER A 132 16.67 6.26 -12.19
N PHE A 133 15.53 6.02 -12.85
CA PHE A 133 14.93 4.70 -13.03
C PHE A 133 14.53 4.51 -14.49
N ASP A 134 14.75 3.30 -15.04
CA ASP A 134 14.15 2.92 -16.33
C ASP A 134 12.83 2.19 -16.07
N ILE A 135 11.77 2.98 -15.88
CA ILE A 135 10.41 2.50 -15.58
C ILE A 135 9.94 1.50 -16.65
N TRP A 136 10.27 1.75 -17.91
CA TRP A 136 9.88 0.89 -19.03
C TRP A 136 10.57 -0.47 -18.95
N GLU A 137 11.89 -0.47 -18.82
CA GLU A 137 12.68 -1.71 -18.73
C GLU A 137 12.25 -2.55 -17.53
N ASP A 138 12.11 -1.92 -16.36
CA ASP A 138 11.73 -2.61 -15.14
C ASP A 138 10.29 -3.13 -15.18
N PHE A 139 9.35 -2.41 -15.81
CA PHE A 139 7.98 -2.90 -16.02
C PHE A 139 7.98 -4.13 -16.92
N PHE A 140 8.64 -4.09 -18.08
CA PHE A 140 8.69 -5.24 -18.97
C PHE A 140 9.33 -6.45 -18.31
N TYR A 141 10.46 -6.24 -17.61
CA TYR A 141 11.13 -7.30 -16.87
C TYR A 141 10.24 -7.92 -15.78
N ALA A 142 9.52 -7.10 -15.01
CA ALA A 142 8.59 -7.56 -13.99
C ALA A 142 7.41 -8.38 -14.57
N ASN A 143 7.04 -8.14 -15.82
CA ASN A 143 5.97 -8.86 -16.51
C ASN A 143 6.42 -10.13 -17.24
N VAL A 144 7.73 -10.36 -17.44
CA VAL A 144 8.23 -11.60 -18.07
C VAL A 144 7.76 -12.87 -17.36
N PRO A 145 7.78 -12.97 -16.01
CA PRO A 145 7.26 -14.15 -15.31
C PRO A 145 5.75 -14.34 -15.43
N ILE A 146 5.01 -13.28 -15.76
CA ILE A 146 3.54 -13.28 -15.88
C ILE A 146 3.14 -13.67 -17.30
N ASP A 147 3.68 -12.97 -18.30
CA ASP A 147 3.36 -13.14 -19.72
C ASP A 147 4.56 -12.77 -20.59
N ASN A 148 5.51 -13.70 -20.69
CA ASN A 148 6.73 -13.53 -21.49
C ASN A 148 6.42 -13.15 -22.97
N PRO A 149 5.48 -13.82 -23.67
CA PRO A 149 5.14 -13.44 -25.05
C PRO A 149 4.72 -11.97 -25.17
N TYR A 150 3.82 -11.49 -24.28
CA TYR A 150 3.42 -10.09 -24.29
C TYR A 150 4.61 -9.17 -24.00
N ALA A 151 5.33 -9.42 -22.90
CA ALA A 151 6.40 -8.53 -22.43
C ALA A 151 7.50 -8.37 -23.49
N THR A 152 7.90 -9.46 -24.14
CA THR A 152 8.94 -9.45 -25.17
C THR A 152 8.49 -8.72 -26.44
N VAL A 153 7.27 -8.97 -26.91
CA VAL A 153 6.73 -8.31 -28.12
C VAL A 153 6.55 -6.82 -27.88
N ARG A 154 5.89 -6.45 -26.77
CA ARG A 154 5.57 -5.05 -26.48
C ARG A 154 6.82 -4.22 -26.19
N LYS A 155 7.82 -4.80 -25.50
CA LYS A 155 9.14 -4.17 -25.32
C LYS A 155 9.77 -3.82 -26.67
N ARG A 156 9.81 -4.77 -27.60
CA ARG A 156 10.37 -4.56 -28.95
C ARG A 156 9.61 -3.48 -29.72
N GLU A 157 8.28 -3.45 -29.65
CA GLU A 157 7.46 -2.43 -30.31
C GLU A 157 7.78 -1.03 -29.79
N VAL A 158 7.94 -0.86 -28.47
CA VAL A 158 8.31 0.41 -27.85
C VAL A 158 9.75 0.81 -28.20
N GLU A 159 10.68 -0.14 -28.24
CA GLU A 159 12.07 0.12 -28.65
C GLU A 159 12.19 0.56 -30.11
N ILE A 160 11.45 -0.08 -31.03
CA ILE A 160 11.46 0.26 -32.46
C ILE A 160 10.74 1.59 -32.70
N GLY A 161 9.60 1.80 -32.05
CA GLY A 161 8.80 3.00 -32.23
C GLY A 161 9.35 4.22 -31.50
N GLY A 162 10.16 4.06 -30.45
CA GLY A 162 10.61 5.15 -29.58
C GLY A 162 9.65 5.39 -28.42
N LYS A 163 10.17 5.59 -27.20
CA LYS A 163 9.37 5.72 -25.95
C LYS A 163 8.42 6.92 -26.00
N GLU A 164 8.79 7.98 -26.70
CA GLU A 164 8.01 9.21 -26.91
C GLU A 164 6.70 8.99 -27.68
N ASN A 165 6.61 7.92 -28.46
CA ASN A 165 5.42 7.58 -29.25
C ASN A 165 4.40 6.73 -28.46
N PHE A 166 4.72 6.38 -27.22
CA PHE A 166 3.85 5.59 -26.37
C PHE A 166 3.60 6.27 -25.03
N SER A 167 2.36 6.19 -24.56
CA SER A 167 2.03 6.50 -23.17
C SER A 167 2.31 5.27 -22.32
N PHE A 168 3.07 5.44 -21.23
CA PHE A 168 3.35 4.36 -20.29
C PHE A 168 2.04 3.81 -19.70
N ALA A 169 1.12 4.70 -19.32
CA ALA A 169 -0.19 4.31 -18.82
C ALA A 169 -1.00 3.48 -19.83
N ASP A 170 -0.90 3.79 -21.12
CA ASP A 170 -1.62 3.03 -22.16
C ASP A 170 -1.03 1.62 -22.32
N VAL A 171 0.30 1.47 -22.23
CA VAL A 171 0.94 0.15 -22.26
C VAL A 171 0.59 -0.67 -21.02
N VAL A 172 0.53 -0.06 -19.84
CA VAL A 172 0.08 -0.75 -18.61
C VAL A 172 -1.38 -1.20 -18.73
N ASN A 173 -2.26 -0.37 -19.27
CA ASN A 173 -3.68 -0.70 -19.47
C ASN A 173 -3.90 -1.73 -20.59
N ASP A 174 -3.05 -1.75 -21.60
CA ASP A 174 -3.04 -2.77 -22.64
C ASP A 174 -2.67 -4.14 -22.04
N PHE A 175 -1.61 -4.20 -21.22
CA PHE A 175 -1.24 -5.42 -20.48
C PHE A 175 -2.39 -5.90 -19.58
N ARG A 176 -3.02 -4.98 -18.84
CA ARG A 176 -4.21 -5.27 -18.02
C ARG A 176 -5.31 -5.94 -18.85
N SER A 177 -5.57 -5.41 -20.05
CA SER A 177 -6.59 -5.91 -20.95
C SER A 177 -6.25 -7.30 -21.50
N GLU A 178 -5.01 -7.51 -21.94
CA GLU A 178 -4.52 -8.81 -22.43
C GLU A 178 -4.57 -9.88 -21.34
N TYR A 179 -4.16 -9.54 -20.12
CA TYR A 179 -4.22 -10.46 -18.99
C TYR A 179 -5.65 -10.87 -18.64
N ARG A 180 -6.60 -9.92 -18.71
CA ARG A 180 -8.04 -10.20 -18.52
C ARG A 180 -8.59 -11.08 -19.65
N LYS A 181 -8.22 -10.83 -20.91
CA LYS A 181 -8.64 -11.64 -22.08
C LYS A 181 -8.19 -13.09 -21.97
N LYS A 182 -6.96 -13.33 -21.50
CA LYS A 182 -6.41 -14.69 -21.31
C LYS A 182 -7.04 -15.46 -20.14
N GLY A 183 -7.87 -14.81 -19.32
CA GLY A 183 -8.62 -15.45 -18.25
C GLY A 183 -7.76 -15.87 -17.05
N TYR A 184 -6.59 -15.26 -16.87
CA TYR A 184 -5.70 -15.53 -15.73
C TYR A 184 -6.22 -14.89 -14.43
N SER A 185 -7.49 -15.09 -14.05
CA SER A 185 -8.08 -14.45 -12.87
C SER A 185 -7.55 -14.99 -11.52
N LYS A 186 -6.47 -15.77 -11.49
CA LYS A 186 -5.83 -16.24 -10.25
C LYS A 186 -4.30 -16.08 -10.30
N PRO A 187 -3.73 -15.10 -9.57
CA PRO A 187 -2.28 -14.99 -9.40
C PRO A 187 -1.67 -16.19 -8.62
N GLY A 188 -2.50 -17.10 -8.08
CA GLY A 188 -2.02 -18.35 -7.48
C GLY A 188 -1.37 -19.34 -8.48
N LEU A 189 -1.56 -19.15 -9.79
CA LEU A 189 -0.94 -20.00 -10.82
C LEU A 189 0.40 -19.44 -11.34
N LEU A 190 0.91 -18.33 -10.77
CA LEU A 190 2.04 -17.56 -11.30
C LEU A 190 3.41 -18.26 -11.27
N VAL A 191 3.52 -19.45 -10.68
CA VAL A 191 4.81 -20.18 -10.64
C VAL A 191 4.82 -21.42 -11.54
N SER A 192 3.69 -21.86 -12.10
CA SER A 192 3.64 -23.20 -12.72
C SER A 192 3.79 -23.26 -14.25
N ASN A 193 3.65 -22.16 -14.99
CA ASN A 193 3.56 -22.25 -16.45
C ASN A 193 4.77 -21.68 -17.22
N LEU A 194 5.88 -21.33 -16.55
CA LEU A 194 7.12 -21.05 -17.25
C LEU A 194 7.77 -22.37 -17.70
N ALA A 195 7.29 -22.88 -18.83
CA ALA A 195 7.89 -23.99 -19.56
C ALA A 195 9.25 -23.54 -20.13
N THR A 196 10.28 -23.50 -19.29
CA THR A 196 11.65 -23.34 -19.76
C THR A 196 11.99 -24.53 -20.66
N LEU A 197 12.28 -24.24 -21.93
CA LEU A 197 12.69 -25.13 -23.01
C LEU A 197 14.06 -25.83 -22.76
N ASN A 198 14.44 -26.04 -21.49
CA ASN A 198 15.64 -26.75 -21.08
C ASN A 198 15.29 -27.78 -20.00
N GLY A 199 14.61 -28.86 -20.40
CA GLY A 199 14.82 -30.22 -19.87
C GLY A 199 14.80 -30.50 -18.37
N ARG A 200 14.37 -29.58 -17.50
CA ARG A 200 14.26 -29.82 -16.05
C ARG A 200 12.85 -29.47 -15.63
N GLN A 201 12.04 -30.51 -15.45
CA GLN A 201 10.69 -30.42 -14.92
C GLN A 201 10.76 -29.60 -13.62
N ALA A 202 10.31 -28.34 -13.67
CA ALA A 202 9.92 -27.60 -12.49
C ALA A 202 8.96 -28.51 -11.75
N GLY A 203 9.40 -28.99 -10.58
CA GLY A 203 8.90 -30.21 -9.97
C GLY A 203 7.39 -30.21 -10.00
N GLN A 204 6.82 -30.95 -10.97
CA GLN A 204 5.41 -31.30 -10.91
C GLN A 204 5.24 -31.81 -9.49
N PRO A 205 4.21 -31.34 -8.74
CA PRO A 205 3.95 -31.86 -7.42
C PRO A 205 3.88 -33.35 -7.65
N ARG A 206 4.96 -34.06 -7.29
CA ARG A 206 5.12 -35.47 -7.65
C ARG A 206 3.78 -36.03 -7.25
N SER A 207 3.07 -36.67 -8.16
CA SER A 207 1.83 -37.35 -7.83
C SER A 207 2.25 -38.43 -6.85
N ARG A 208 2.50 -38.01 -5.61
CA ARG A 208 3.23 -38.75 -4.60
C ARG A 208 2.24 -39.83 -4.30
N THR A 209 2.55 -41.02 -4.79
CA THR A 209 1.90 -42.22 -4.31
C THR A 209 1.95 -42.15 -2.80
N CYS A 210 0.78 -42.30 -2.19
CA CYS A 210 0.71 -42.40 -0.74
C CYS A 210 1.58 -43.58 -0.30
N VAL A 211 2.03 -43.58 0.96
CA VAL A 211 2.75 -44.72 1.55
C VAL A 211 1.96 -46.03 1.49
N CYS A 212 0.63 -45.98 1.34
CA CYS A 212 -0.21 -47.15 1.09
C CYS A 212 -0.15 -47.70 -0.35
N GLY A 213 0.59 -47.04 -1.24
CA GLY A 213 0.75 -47.38 -2.66
C GLY A 213 -0.32 -46.83 -3.61
N ALA A 214 -1.38 -46.21 -3.09
CA ALA A 214 -2.46 -45.65 -3.91
C ALA A 214 -2.24 -44.16 -4.27
N LYS A 215 -2.92 -43.70 -5.33
CA LYS A 215 -2.85 -42.32 -5.85
C LYS A 215 -3.88 -41.42 -5.17
N HIS A 216 -3.57 -40.92 -3.97
CA HIS A 216 -4.36 -39.89 -3.29
C HIS A 216 -3.46 -39.11 -2.31
N PRO A 217 -3.88 -37.91 -1.86
CA PRO A 217 -3.19 -37.19 -0.78
C PRO A 217 -3.11 -38.03 0.50
N TRP A 218 -2.07 -37.85 1.31
CA TRP A 218 -1.92 -38.53 2.60
C TRP A 218 -3.13 -38.33 3.52
N VAL A 219 -3.72 -37.14 3.49
CA VAL A 219 -4.90 -36.75 4.28
C VAL A 219 -6.12 -37.63 3.98
N LYS A 220 -6.29 -38.06 2.73
CA LYS A 220 -7.39 -38.95 2.29
C LYS A 220 -7.05 -40.44 2.45
N CYS A 221 -5.89 -40.77 3.02
CA CYS A 221 -5.49 -42.16 3.21
C CYS A 221 -6.15 -42.76 4.44
N TYR A 222 -7.01 -43.75 4.27
CA TYR A 222 -7.64 -44.46 5.41
C TYR A 222 -6.64 -45.24 6.28
N TYR A 223 -5.44 -45.53 5.78
CA TYR A 223 -4.37 -46.13 6.57
C TYR A 223 -3.70 -45.11 7.51
N LEU A 224 -3.53 -43.86 7.06
CA LEU A 224 -2.89 -42.79 7.85
C LEU A 224 -3.87 -41.97 8.68
N ASN A 225 -5.11 -41.83 8.21
CA ASN A 225 -6.15 -41.05 8.83
C ASN A 225 -7.37 -41.95 9.14
N PRO A 226 -7.41 -42.56 10.33
CA PRO A 226 -8.53 -43.41 10.74
C PRO A 226 -9.87 -42.68 10.81
N SER A 227 -9.89 -41.37 11.01
CA SER A 227 -11.11 -40.59 11.19
C SER A 227 -11.95 -40.44 9.91
N GLN A 228 -11.41 -40.80 8.75
CA GLN A 228 -12.09 -40.73 7.45
C GLN A 228 -12.56 -42.11 6.95
N LYS A 229 -12.44 -43.15 7.79
CA LYS A 229 -12.84 -44.52 7.43
C LYS A 229 -14.38 -44.62 7.33
N PRO A 230 -14.93 -45.11 6.21
CA PRO A 230 -16.36 -45.41 6.13
C PRO A 230 -16.72 -46.64 6.98
N GLU A 231 -17.95 -46.68 7.47
CA GLU A 231 -18.54 -47.83 8.16
C GLU A 231 -18.38 -49.10 7.31
N GLY A 232 -17.85 -50.18 7.90
CA GLY A 232 -17.63 -51.46 7.19
C GLY A 232 -16.33 -51.58 6.38
N TRP A 233 -15.45 -50.58 6.40
CA TRP A 233 -14.14 -50.69 5.75
C TRP A 233 -13.24 -51.74 6.42
N LYS A 234 -12.82 -52.76 5.67
CA LYS A 234 -11.87 -53.78 6.12
C LYS A 234 -10.44 -53.45 5.68
N GLU A 235 -9.54 -53.50 6.64
CA GLU A 235 -8.12 -53.28 6.46
C GLU A 235 -7.46 -54.44 5.70
N ASN A 236 -6.63 -54.12 4.71
CA ASN A 236 -5.74 -55.10 4.10
C ASN A 236 -4.44 -55.17 4.92
N GLU A 237 -4.22 -56.30 5.61
CA GLU A 237 -3.10 -56.51 6.51
C GLU A 237 -1.73 -56.36 5.82
N GLN A 238 -1.60 -56.79 4.57
CA GLN A 238 -0.35 -56.64 3.80
C GLN A 238 -0.05 -55.17 3.51
N ARG A 239 -1.08 -54.35 3.24
CA ARG A 239 -0.91 -52.91 3.04
C ARG A 239 -0.60 -52.19 4.35
N ARG A 240 -1.22 -52.59 5.47
CA ARG A 240 -0.92 -52.06 6.80
C ARG A 240 0.56 -52.26 7.16
N LYS A 241 1.08 -53.49 7.00
CA LYS A 241 2.51 -53.78 7.22
C LYS A 241 3.45 -52.89 6.40
N LYS A 242 3.11 -52.61 5.13
CA LYS A 242 3.89 -51.69 4.27
C LYS A 242 3.83 -50.24 4.74
N VAL A 243 2.66 -49.78 5.19
CA VAL A 243 2.48 -48.42 5.72
C VAL A 243 3.26 -48.25 7.02
N ASP A 244 3.19 -49.24 7.91
CA ASP A 244 3.88 -49.19 9.20
C ASP A 244 5.40 -49.21 9.01
N GLU A 245 5.91 -49.99 8.05
CA GLU A 245 7.33 -49.96 7.66
C GLU A 245 7.75 -48.59 7.12
N ALA A 246 6.91 -47.95 6.29
CA ALA A 246 7.19 -46.61 5.78
C ALA A 246 7.14 -45.52 6.89
N LEU A 247 6.32 -45.71 7.91
CA LEU A 247 6.20 -44.80 9.06
C LEU A 247 7.38 -44.92 10.05
N LYS A 248 8.21 -45.98 9.95
CA LYS A 248 9.48 -46.05 10.71
C LYS A 248 10.48 -44.98 10.27
N ASN A 249 10.33 -44.43 9.07
CA ASN A 249 11.15 -43.31 8.63
C ASN A 249 10.64 -42.00 9.23
N GLU A 250 11.39 -41.48 10.22
CA GLU A 250 11.14 -40.21 10.93
C GLU A 250 10.79 -39.04 9.99
N ASP A 251 11.49 -38.90 8.87
CA ASP A 251 11.27 -37.78 7.93
C ASP A 251 9.94 -37.88 7.20
N ILE A 252 9.51 -39.10 6.88
CA ILE A 252 8.24 -39.35 6.20
C ILE A 252 7.10 -39.13 7.20
N LYS A 253 7.26 -39.65 8.43
CA LYS A 253 6.30 -39.49 9.51
C LYS A 253 6.06 -38.01 9.84
N LYS A 254 7.11 -37.21 10.05
CA LYS A 254 7.01 -35.76 10.30
C LYS A 254 6.25 -35.01 9.20
N LYS A 255 6.47 -35.37 7.94
CA LYS A 255 5.77 -34.76 6.79
C LYS A 255 4.30 -35.14 6.73
N ILE A 256 3.96 -36.37 7.09
CA ILE A 256 2.57 -36.84 7.17
C ILE A 256 1.87 -36.14 8.33
N ASP A 257 2.47 -36.12 9.51
CA ASP A 257 1.91 -35.48 10.70
C ASP A 257 1.66 -33.99 10.46
N ALA A 258 2.63 -33.26 9.91
CA ALA A 258 2.44 -31.85 9.54
C ALA A 258 1.30 -31.63 8.53
N ALA A 259 1.13 -32.54 7.57
CA ALA A 259 0.02 -32.47 6.61
C ALA A 259 -1.34 -32.74 7.26
N LEU A 260 -1.39 -33.68 8.22
CA LEU A 260 -2.61 -33.99 8.98
C LEU A 260 -2.95 -32.87 9.97
N THR A 261 -1.98 -32.33 10.71
CA THR A 261 -2.15 -31.21 11.64
C THR A 261 -2.65 -29.96 10.90
N LYS A 262 -2.11 -29.67 9.72
CA LYS A 262 -2.57 -28.51 8.93
C LYS A 262 -4.05 -28.62 8.53
N VAL A 263 -4.51 -29.81 8.14
CA VAL A 263 -5.92 -30.01 7.80
C VAL A 263 -6.81 -30.06 9.03
N ALA A 264 -6.33 -30.63 10.14
CA ALA A 264 -7.05 -30.59 11.41
C ALA A 264 -7.27 -29.14 11.86
N ALA A 265 -6.22 -28.29 11.81
CA ALA A 265 -6.33 -26.88 12.15
C ALA A 265 -7.32 -26.12 11.25
N SER A 266 -7.26 -26.33 9.92
CA SER A 266 -8.21 -25.70 8.99
C SER A 266 -9.66 -26.19 9.19
N ASN A 267 -9.86 -27.46 9.55
CA ASN A 267 -11.19 -27.97 9.86
C ASN A 267 -11.70 -27.41 11.20
N THR A 268 -10.83 -27.23 12.20
CA THR A 268 -11.21 -26.59 13.47
C THR A 268 -11.62 -25.14 13.26
N GLU A 269 -10.89 -24.36 12.45
CA GLU A 269 -11.29 -22.98 12.11
C GLU A 269 -12.66 -22.91 11.44
N MET A 270 -12.99 -23.88 10.56
CA MET A 270 -14.32 -23.95 9.94
C MET A 270 -15.42 -24.36 10.92
N VAL A 271 -15.13 -25.26 11.87
CA VAL A 271 -16.10 -25.68 12.89
C VAL A 271 -16.32 -24.56 13.92
N ASP A 272 -15.28 -23.83 14.32
CA ASP A 272 -15.41 -22.66 15.19
C ASP A 272 -16.19 -21.54 14.51
N GLN A 273 -16.04 -21.34 13.20
CA GLN A 273 -16.90 -20.43 12.45
C GLN A 273 -18.36 -20.93 12.36
N ALA A 274 -18.58 -22.25 12.24
CA ALA A 274 -19.93 -22.81 12.16
C ALA A 274 -20.65 -22.86 13.52
N LEU A 275 -19.94 -23.13 14.61
CA LEU A 275 -20.49 -23.17 15.98
C LEU A 275 -20.48 -21.80 16.66
N GLY A 276 -19.57 -20.89 16.26
CA GLY A 276 -19.49 -19.52 16.74
C GLY A 276 -20.72 -18.65 16.40
N GLY A 277 -21.68 -19.19 15.63
CA GLY A 277 -22.99 -18.57 15.40
C GLY A 277 -23.95 -18.61 16.60
N MET A 278 -23.66 -19.38 17.67
CA MET A 278 -24.48 -19.39 18.87
C MET A 278 -24.00 -18.38 19.92
N VAL A 279 -24.67 -17.23 19.88
CA VAL A 279 -24.74 -16.13 20.84
C VAL A 279 -24.52 -16.55 22.30
N LEU A 280 -23.40 -16.10 22.89
CA LEU A 280 -23.25 -15.97 24.34
C LEU A 280 -22.95 -14.50 24.66
N LEU A 281 -24.04 -13.75 24.86
CA LEU A 281 -24.03 -12.43 25.49
C LEU A 281 -23.65 -12.57 26.97
N LYS A 282 -22.40 -12.30 27.35
CA LYS A 282 -22.10 -11.82 28.72
C LYS A 282 -20.69 -11.27 28.87
N GLY A 283 -20.59 -10.09 29.46
CA GLY A 283 -19.39 -9.66 30.19
C GLY A 283 -18.70 -8.42 29.63
N LYS A 284 -19.20 -7.23 30.01
CA LYS A 284 -18.38 -6.01 30.11
C LYS A 284 -17.23 -6.29 31.09
N GLY A 285 -15.99 -6.22 30.63
CA GLY A 285 -14.79 -6.27 31.45
C GLY A 285 -13.80 -5.24 30.92
N GLU A 286 -13.25 -4.45 31.83
CA GLU A 286 -12.50 -3.20 31.64
C GLU A 286 -11.23 -3.28 30.77
N PRO A 287 -10.76 -2.12 30.25
CA PRO A 287 -9.60 -2.02 29.39
C PRO A 287 -8.31 -2.12 30.22
N THR A 288 -7.52 -3.16 29.96
CA THR A 288 -6.14 -3.25 30.45
C THR A 288 -5.22 -2.41 29.58
N ASP A 289 -4.67 -1.37 30.21
CA ASP A 289 -3.54 -0.56 29.78
C ASP A 289 -2.29 -1.43 29.62
N HIS A 290 -1.86 -1.63 28.37
CA HIS A 290 -0.56 -2.23 28.05
C HIS A 290 0.20 -1.27 27.14
N SER A 291 0.94 -0.38 27.79
CA SER A 291 2.12 0.27 27.22
C SER A 291 3.05 -0.81 26.65
N ILE A 292 3.17 -0.84 25.32
CA ILE A 292 4.16 -1.64 24.61
C ILE A 292 5.12 -0.64 23.95
N ASP A 293 6.21 -0.35 24.67
CA ASP A 293 7.41 0.27 24.11
C ASP A 293 7.98 -0.67 23.04
N HIS A 294 7.59 -0.49 21.78
CA HIS A 294 8.18 -1.20 20.67
C HIS A 294 9.45 -0.47 20.24
N PHE A 295 10.56 -0.82 20.90
CA PHE A 295 11.92 -0.55 20.44
C PHE A 295 12.10 -1.29 19.11
N ILE A 296 11.97 -0.56 17.98
CA ILE A 296 12.23 -1.14 16.66
C ILE A 296 13.74 -1.29 16.51
N ASP A 297 14.21 -2.52 16.69
CA ASP A 297 15.55 -2.96 16.33
C ASP A 297 15.73 -2.79 14.81
N ILE A 298 16.50 -1.77 14.42
CA ILE A 298 16.82 -1.47 13.02
C ILE A 298 17.88 -2.46 12.52
N GLN A 299 17.49 -3.72 12.31
CA GLN A 299 18.36 -4.76 11.72
C GLN A 299 18.24 -4.88 10.19
N TYR A 300 17.51 -3.98 9.52
CA TYR A 300 17.38 -3.96 8.04
C TYR A 300 18.40 -3.02 7.36
N LEU A 301 19.70 -3.22 7.59
CA LEU A 301 20.77 -2.48 6.89
C LEU A 301 21.09 -3.00 5.47
N GLY A 302 20.35 -3.98 4.95
CA GLY A 302 20.55 -4.48 3.59
C GLY A 302 20.03 -3.55 2.48
N GLN A 303 19.00 -2.75 2.74
CA GLN A 303 18.37 -1.88 1.73
C GLN A 303 18.93 -0.45 1.71
N SER A 304 19.55 -0.01 2.80
CA SER A 304 20.15 1.33 2.86
C SER A 304 21.35 1.47 1.94
N SER A 305 22.11 0.40 1.69
CA SER A 305 23.26 0.42 0.78
C SER A 305 22.85 0.80 -0.64
N ASP A 306 21.78 0.20 -1.16
CA ASP A 306 21.26 0.50 -2.50
C ASP A 306 20.74 1.94 -2.58
N PHE A 307 20.11 2.45 -1.51
CA PHE A 307 19.67 3.84 -1.45
C PHE A 307 20.85 4.84 -1.35
N ILE A 308 21.92 4.51 -0.62
CA ILE A 308 23.14 5.34 -0.56
C ILE A 308 23.81 5.39 -1.93
N GLN A 309 23.95 4.25 -2.62
CA GLN A 309 24.45 4.21 -3.99
C GLN A 309 23.55 4.97 -4.96
N PHE A 310 22.23 4.87 -4.79
CA PHE A 310 21.25 5.65 -5.55
C PHE A 310 21.45 7.16 -5.35
N ARG A 311 21.60 7.62 -4.10
CA ARG A 311 21.92 9.02 -3.80
C ARG A 311 23.20 9.49 -4.46
N GLN A 312 24.26 8.69 -4.43
CA GLN A 312 25.53 9.04 -5.08
C GLN A 312 25.40 9.14 -6.60
N ARG A 313 24.57 8.31 -7.23
CA ARG A 313 24.27 8.43 -8.67
C ARG A 313 23.45 9.68 -8.98
N ALA A 314 22.41 9.97 -8.21
CA ALA A 314 21.55 11.15 -8.44
C ALA A 314 22.33 12.47 -8.28
N ILE A 315 23.27 12.55 -7.33
CA ILE A 315 24.13 13.72 -7.15
C ILE A 315 25.08 13.89 -8.36
N ASN A 316 25.60 12.80 -8.93
CA ASN A 316 26.52 12.88 -10.07
C ASN A 316 25.86 13.34 -11.38
N VAL A 317 24.54 13.11 -11.56
CA VAL A 317 23.81 13.59 -12.75
C VAL A 317 23.57 15.10 -12.70
N HIS A 318 23.68 15.74 -11.53
CA HIS A 318 23.49 17.19 -11.38
C HIS A 318 24.81 18.00 -11.42
N CYS A 319 25.96 17.36 -11.66
CA CYS A 319 27.26 18.04 -11.75
C CYS A 319 27.95 17.90 -13.13
N GLN A 320 27.23 17.49 -14.18
CA GLN A 320 27.69 17.55 -15.58
C GLN A 320 26.85 18.53 -16.38
#